data_AF-A0A3D1PGB0-F1
#
_entry.id   AF-A0A3D1PGB0-F1
#
_cell.length_a   1.000
_cell.length_b   1.000
_cell.length_c   1.000
_cell.angle_alpha   90.00
_cell.angle_beta   90.00
_cell.angle_gamma   90.00
#
_symmetry.space_group_name_H-M   'P 1'
#
loop_
_entity.id
_entity.type
_entity.pdbx_description
1 polymer ?
#
loop_
_entity_poly.entity_id
_entity_poly.type
_entity_poly.pdbx_seq_one_letter_code
_entity_poly.pdbx_strand_id
1 'polypeptide(L)'
;MLSCAAMILGSGSRLGLICLIVLPIAHFVLINIARPTFQITAGVASFFLGAFGFQLLNALLDLKEQITAQRSESSRVREVLGRMALYRWQDAPVWGHGLVATDGPKVSENMPIGSHHTWFGLLYT
;
A
#
# COMPACT_ATOMS: atom_id res chain seq x y z
N MET A 1 -21.64 -7.16 -10.90
CA MET A 1 -20.20 -6.85 -11.14
C MET A 1 -19.98 -5.80 -12.23
N LEU A 2 -20.68 -5.87 -13.37
CA LEU A 2 -20.54 -4.90 -14.47
C LEU A 2 -20.72 -3.43 -14.06
N SER A 3 -21.73 -3.10 -13.25
CA SER A 3 -21.97 -1.72 -12.81
C SER A 3 -20.86 -1.18 -11.89
N CYS A 4 -20.35 -2.01 -10.99
CA CYS A 4 -19.23 -1.66 -10.11
C CYS A 4 -17.92 -1.51 -10.89
N ALA A 5 -17.70 -2.37 -11.89
CA ALA A 5 -16.56 -2.28 -12.79
C ALA A 5 -16.58 -0.97 -13.60
N ALA A 6 -17.74 -0.58 -14.13
CA ALA A 6 -17.90 0.68 -14.86
C ALA A 6 -17.61 1.90 -13.96
N MET A 7 -18.08 1.90 -12.70
CA MET A 7 -17.77 2.97 -11.74
C MET A 7 -16.27 3.06 -11.42
N ILE A 8 -15.60 1.92 -11.23
CA ILE A 8 -14.16 1.87 -10.94
C ILE A 8 -13.34 2.38 -12.13
N LEU A 9 -13.71 1.97 -13.35
CA LEU A 9 -13.05 2.43 -14.59
C LEU A 9 -13.27 3.94 -14.81
N GLY A 10 -14.49 4.44 -14.58
CA GLY A 10 -14.79 5.86 -14.69
C GLY A 10 -14.11 6.74 -13.64
N SER A 11 -13.85 6.21 -12.44
CA SER A 11 -13.18 6.93 -11.36
C SER A 11 -11.65 7.05 -11.53
N GLY A 12 -11.02 6.26 -12.40
CA GLY A 12 -9.55 6.28 -12.61
C GLY A 12 -8.71 5.83 -11.41
N SER A 13 -9.32 5.15 -10.42
CA SER A 13 -8.64 4.75 -9.19
C SER A 13 -7.70 3.56 -9.41
N ARG A 14 -6.39 3.76 -9.21
CA ARG A 14 -5.37 2.70 -9.30
C ARG A 14 -5.63 1.56 -8.29
N LEU A 15 -6.10 1.90 -7.09
CA LEU A 15 -6.50 0.91 -6.08
C LEU A 15 -7.75 0.15 -6.53
N GLY A 16 -8.73 0.86 -7.09
CA GLY A 16 -9.96 0.27 -7.60
C GLY A 16 -9.69 -0.76 -8.71
N LEU A 17 -8.78 -0.46 -9.63
CA LEU A 17 -8.36 -1.39 -10.69
C LEU A 17 -7.75 -2.68 -10.12
N ILE A 18 -6.92 -2.57 -9.07
CA ILE A 18 -6.35 -3.75 -8.39
C ILE A 18 -7.47 -4.57 -7.73
N CYS A 19 -8.38 -3.92 -6.99
CA CYS A 19 -9.50 -4.59 -6.34
C CYS A 19 -10.43 -5.30 -7.33
N LEU A 20 -10.60 -4.74 -8.54
CA LEU A 20 -11.43 -5.33 -9.59
C LEU A 20 -10.93 -6.71 -10.05
N ILE A 21 -9.62 -6.94 -10.00
CA ILE A 21 -9.00 -8.23 -10.34
C ILE A 21 -8.93 -9.14 -9.11
N VAL A 22 -8.52 -8.59 -7.96
CA VAL A 22 -8.27 -9.39 -6.74
C VAL A 22 -9.57 -9.96 -6.15
N LEU A 23 -10.64 -9.16 -6.07
CA LEU A 23 -11.90 -9.59 -5.45
C LEU A 23 -12.59 -10.78 -6.13
N PRO A 24 -12.77 -10.84 -7.46
CA PRO A 24 -13.39 -12.01 -8.09
C PRO A 24 -12.55 -13.28 -7.90
N ILE A 25 -11.21 -13.17 -7.92
CA ILE A 25 -10.31 -14.29 -7.64
C ILE A 25 -10.51 -14.77 -6.20
N ALA A 26 -10.43 -13.86 -5.23
CA ALA A 26 -10.62 -14.19 -3.81
C ALA A 26 -11.98 -14.82 -3.54
N HIS A 27 -13.05 -14.29 -4.14
CA HIS A 27 -14.40 -14.83 -4.03
C HIS A 27 -14.51 -16.23 -4.62
N PHE A 28 -13.93 -16.48 -5.79
CA PHE A 28 -13.89 -17.81 -6.41
C PHE A 28 -13.16 -18.83 -5.53
N VAL A 29 -12.01 -18.44 -4.97
CA VAL A 29 -11.22 -19.29 -4.06
C VAL A 29 -12.03 -19.62 -2.81
N LEU A 30 -12.66 -18.62 -2.18
CA LEU A 30 -13.43 -18.82 -0.94
C LEU A 30 -14.63 -19.76 -1.13
N ILE A 31 -15.38 -19.62 -2.22
CA ILE A 31 -16.53 -20.49 -2.48
C ILE A 31 -16.10 -21.93 -2.78
N ASN A 32 -14.97 -22.09 -3.47
CA ASN A 32 -14.53 -23.39 -3.93
C ASN A 32 -13.60 -24.12 -2.95
N ILE A 33 -13.22 -23.50 -1.82
CA ILE A 33 -12.26 -24.07 -0.86
C ILE A 33 -12.68 -25.43 -0.29
N ALA A 34 -14.00 -25.64 -0.14
CA ALA A 34 -14.56 -26.89 0.36
C ALA A 34 -14.71 -27.98 -0.73
N ARG A 35 -14.49 -27.66 -2.01
CA ARG A 35 -14.61 -28.62 -3.10
C ARG A 35 -13.34 -29.48 -3.19
N PRO A 36 -13.45 -30.82 -3.23
CA PRO A 36 -12.28 -31.71 -3.24
C PRO A 36 -11.41 -31.54 -4.48
N THR A 37 -12.01 -31.21 -5.63
CA THR A 37 -11.27 -30.91 -6.87
C THR A 37 -10.40 -29.66 -6.73
N PHE A 38 -10.88 -28.65 -6.02
CA PHE A 38 -10.13 -27.42 -5.76
C PHE A 38 -8.96 -27.68 -4.80
N GLN A 39 -9.15 -28.55 -3.81
CA GLN A 39 -8.09 -28.92 -2.87
C GLN A 39 -6.96 -29.72 -3.54
N ILE A 40 -7.30 -30.66 -4.41
CA ILE A 40 -6.31 -31.45 -5.17
C ILE A 40 -5.50 -30.52 -6.09
N THR A 41 -6.19 -29.65 -6.85
CA THR A 41 -5.50 -28.71 -7.74
C THR A 41 -4.66 -27.69 -6.97
N ALA A 42 -5.13 -27.19 -5.83
CA ALA A 42 -4.35 -26.32 -4.95
C ALA A 42 -3.11 -27.03 -4.37
N GLY A 43 -3.21 -28.32 -4.03
CA GLY A 43 -2.07 -29.12 -3.55
C GLY A 43 -1.01 -29.38 -4.64
N VAL A 44 -1.44 -29.64 -5.86
CA VAL A 44 -0.52 -29.75 -7.02
C VAL A 44 0.13 -28.39 -7.29
N ALA A 45 -0.65 -27.31 -7.28
CA ALA A 45 -0.15 -25.95 -7.47
C ALA A 45 0.86 -25.56 -6.39
N SER A 46 0.60 -25.88 -5.11
CA SER A 46 1.52 -25.56 -4.02
C SER A 46 2.84 -26.30 -4.12
N PHE A 47 2.85 -27.54 -4.61
CA PHE A 47 4.07 -28.29 -4.89
C PHE A 47 4.94 -27.60 -5.94
N PHE A 48 4.36 -27.15 -7.05
CA PHE A 48 5.10 -26.41 -8.07
C PHE A 48 5.54 -25.02 -7.60
N LEU A 49 4.69 -24.31 -6.86
CA LEU A 49 5.03 -23.04 -6.22
C LEU A 49 6.20 -23.20 -5.24
N GLY A 50 6.26 -24.30 -4.50
CA GLY A 50 7.39 -24.63 -3.64
C GLY A 50 8.66 -24.93 -4.43
N ALA A 51 8.54 -25.70 -5.51
CA ALA A 51 9.68 -26.06 -6.37
C ALA A 51 10.34 -24.84 -7.04
N PHE A 52 9.56 -23.83 -7.41
CA PHE A 52 10.04 -22.56 -7.99
C PHE A 52 10.01 -21.38 -7.01
N GLY A 53 9.88 -21.66 -5.71
CA GLY A 53 9.59 -20.63 -4.71
C GLY A 53 10.67 -19.56 -4.62
N PHE A 54 11.94 -19.96 -4.74
CA PHE A 54 13.07 -19.03 -4.68
C PHE A 54 13.06 -18.05 -5.87
N GLN A 55 12.84 -18.53 -7.08
CA GLN A 55 12.76 -17.72 -8.28
C GLN A 55 11.56 -16.77 -8.25
N LEU A 56 10.42 -17.25 -7.73
CA LEU A 56 9.21 -16.43 -7.58
C LEU A 56 9.41 -15.31 -6.56
N LEU A 57 10.04 -15.61 -5.43
CA LEU A 57 10.34 -14.62 -4.40
C LEU A 57 11.29 -13.53 -4.91
N ASN A 58 12.35 -13.91 -5.62
CA ASN A 58 13.27 -12.93 -6.20
C ASN A 58 12.57 -12.05 -7.24
N ALA A 59 11.74 -12.64 -8.11
CA ALA A 59 10.95 -11.87 -9.07
C ALA A 59 10.00 -10.87 -8.40
N LEU A 60 9.36 -11.24 -7.27
CA LEU A 60 8.50 -10.34 -6.50
C LEU A 60 9.29 -9.20 -5.86
N LEU A 61 10.49 -9.48 -5.33
CA LEU A 61 11.37 -8.47 -4.76
C LEU A 61 11.83 -7.48 -5.84
N ASP A 62 12.22 -7.96 -7.02
CA ASP A 62 12.61 -7.14 -8.16
C ASP A 62 11.45 -6.27 -8.66
N LEU A 63 10.23 -6.82 -8.76
CA LEU A 63 9.03 -6.05 -9.13
C LEU A 63 8.72 -4.97 -8.11
N LYS A 64 8.84 -5.27 -6.81
CA LYS A 64 8.65 -4.30 -5.74
C LYS A 64 9.69 -3.18 -5.83
N GLU A 65 10.95 -3.51 -6.07
CA GLU A 65 12.03 -2.55 -6.21
C GLU A 65 11.81 -1.64 -7.42
N GLN A 66 11.42 -2.19 -8.57
CA GLN A 66 11.09 -1.41 -9.77
C GLN A 66 9.91 -0.46 -9.58
N ILE A 67 8.83 -0.90 -8.92
CA ILE A 67 7.67 -0.05 -8.61
C ILE A 67 8.07 1.09 -7.66
N THR A 68 8.96 0.81 -6.71
CA THR A 68 9.45 1.79 -5.73
C THR A 68 10.39 2.79 -6.39
N ALA A 69 11.30 2.32 -7.24
CA ALA A 69 12.23 3.14 -8.01
C ALA A 69 11.52 4.13 -8.95
N GLN A 70 10.40 3.73 -9.56
CA GLN A 70 9.58 4.62 -10.39
C GLN A 70 8.88 5.76 -9.62
N ARG A 71 8.89 5.75 -8.28
CA ARG A 71 8.27 6.78 -7.43
C ARG A 71 9.28 7.56 -6.57
N SER A 72 10.56 7.56 -6.93
CA SER A 72 11.65 8.06 -6.06
C SER A 72 11.48 9.50 -5.56
N GLU A 73 11.06 10.43 -6.42
CA GLU A 73 11.09 11.86 -6.07
C GLU A 73 10.06 12.24 -4.99
N SER A 74 8.79 11.83 -5.13
CA SER A 74 7.74 12.17 -4.14
C SER A 74 7.69 11.23 -2.93
N SER A 75 8.28 10.04 -3.02
CA SER A 75 8.38 9.10 -1.90
C SER A 75 9.38 9.57 -0.87
N ARG A 76 10.51 10.17 -1.30
CA ARG A 76 11.53 10.71 -0.39
C ARG A 76 10.98 11.82 0.49
N VAL A 77 10.31 12.82 -0.10
CA VAL A 77 9.72 13.94 0.66
C VAL A 77 8.68 13.43 1.65
N ARG A 78 7.84 12.47 1.24
CA ARG A 78 6.84 11.85 2.10
C ARG A 78 7.45 11.03 3.23
N GLU A 79 8.49 10.26 2.97
CA GLU A 79 9.18 9.47 3.99
C GLU A 79 9.85 10.39 5.03
N VAL A 80 10.52 11.44 4.56
CA VAL A 80 11.11 12.48 5.39
C VAL A 80 10.05 13.16 6.25
N LEU A 81 8.90 13.54 5.68
CA LEU A 81 7.79 14.14 6.40
C LEU A 81 7.23 13.20 7.49
N GLY A 82 7.07 11.91 7.17
CA GLY A 82 6.59 10.90 8.11
C GLY A 82 7.55 10.68 9.28
N ARG A 83 8.86 10.66 9.02
CA ARG A 83 9.89 10.52 10.05
C ARG A 83 9.94 11.74 10.96
N MET A 84 9.85 12.96 10.40
CA MET A 84 9.76 14.20 11.18
C MET A 84 8.48 14.25 12.02
N ALA A 85 7.34 13.84 11.45
CA ALA A 85 6.06 13.77 12.15
C ALA A 85 6.11 12.80 13.34
N LEU A 86 6.77 11.64 13.20
CA LEU A 86 6.87 10.69 14.30
C LEU A 86 7.83 11.18 15.40
N TYR A 87 8.97 11.75 14.99
CA TYR A 87 9.97 12.30 15.91
C TYR A 87 9.38 13.42 16.78
N ARG A 88 8.69 14.37 16.16
CA ARG A 88 8.13 15.55 16.85
C ARG A 88 6.82 15.28 17.60
N TRP A 89 6.18 14.13 17.36
CA TRP A 89 5.04 13.67 18.17
C TRP A 89 5.50 13.23 19.57
N GLN A 90 6.72 12.73 19.71
CA GLN A 90 7.25 12.36 21.04
C GLN A 90 7.30 13.55 22.01
N ASP A 91 7.41 14.76 21.47
CA ASP A 91 7.42 16.03 22.21
C ASP A 91 6.01 16.67 22.34
N ALA A 92 4.95 16.01 21.86
CA ALA A 92 3.61 16.57 21.88
C ALA A 92 3.01 16.62 23.29
N PRO A 93 2.06 17.53 23.55
CA PRO A 93 1.35 17.60 24.82
C PRO A 93 0.64 16.29 25.14
N VAL A 94 0.22 16.10 26.39
CA VAL A 94 -0.44 14.88 26.93
C VAL A 94 -1.58 14.32 26.04
N TRP A 95 -2.19 15.16 25.19
CA TRP A 95 -3.27 14.79 24.27
C TRP A 95 -2.83 14.39 22.85
N GLY A 96 -1.53 14.36 22.57
CA GLY A 96 -0.96 13.71 21.39
C GLY A 96 -1.11 14.44 20.05
N HIS A 97 -1.43 15.74 20.05
CA HIS A 97 -1.44 16.56 18.84
C HIS A 97 -0.27 17.57 18.86
N GLY A 98 0.65 17.43 17.92
CA GLY A 98 1.75 18.36 17.72
C GLY A 98 1.28 19.64 17.01
N LEU A 99 1.87 20.79 17.33
CA LEU A 99 1.62 22.03 16.61
C LEU A 99 2.22 21.97 15.21
N VAL A 100 1.43 22.32 14.19
CA VAL A 100 1.91 22.46 12.80
C VAL A 100 2.85 23.67 12.73
N ALA A 101 4.13 23.43 12.46
CA ALA A 101 5.03 24.52 12.06
C ALA A 101 4.66 24.96 10.64
N THR A 102 4.40 26.26 10.45
CA THR A 102 3.92 26.86 9.19
C THR A 102 4.91 26.70 8.03
N ASP A 103 6.20 26.59 8.32
CA ASP A 103 7.25 26.33 7.33
C ASP A 103 7.90 24.96 7.56
N GLY A 104 7.89 24.11 6.54
CA GLY A 104 8.63 22.87 6.53
C GLY A 104 10.15 23.10 6.44
N PRO A 105 10.99 22.20 6.95
CA PRO A 105 12.42 22.23 6.67
C PRO A 105 12.69 22.18 5.15
N LYS A 106 13.81 22.76 4.68
CA LYS A 106 14.24 22.63 3.26
C LYS A 106 14.34 21.18 2.77
N VAL A 107 14.56 20.25 3.70
CA VAL A 107 14.63 18.79 3.46
C VAL A 107 13.27 18.20 3.04
N SER A 108 12.16 18.86 3.36
CA SER A 108 10.82 18.51 2.91
C SER A 108 10.26 19.47 1.85
N GLU A 109 11.13 20.13 1.08
CA GLU A 109 10.74 21.13 0.07
C GLU A 109 9.90 22.29 0.67
N ASN A 110 10.16 22.63 1.93
CA ASN A 110 9.38 23.59 2.73
C ASN A 110 7.91 23.21 2.97
N MET A 111 7.54 21.94 2.75
CA MET A 111 6.17 21.48 2.99
C MET A 111 5.91 21.31 4.50
N PRO A 112 4.78 21.84 5.02
CA PRO A 112 4.46 21.74 6.44
C PRO A 112 4.13 20.29 6.84
N ILE A 113 4.53 19.93 8.06
CA ILE A 113 4.29 18.62 8.66
C ILE A 113 2.77 18.39 8.77
N GLY A 114 2.27 17.28 8.22
CA GLY A 114 0.84 16.92 8.23
C GLY A 114 0.08 17.17 6.92
N SER A 115 0.68 17.85 5.93
CA SER A 115 0.00 18.24 4.69
C SER A 115 -0.22 17.12 3.65
N HIS A 116 0.57 16.03 3.68
CA HIS A 116 0.64 15.05 2.56
C HIS A 116 0.46 13.58 2.99
N HIS A 117 0.13 13.32 4.27
CA HIS A 117 -0.10 11.96 4.81
C HIS A 117 -1.38 11.89 5.62
N THR A 118 -2.24 10.94 5.29
CA THR A 118 -3.60 10.81 5.86
C THR A 118 -3.61 10.47 7.35
N TRP A 119 -2.68 9.64 7.83
CA TRP A 119 -2.62 9.27 9.25
C TRP A 119 -1.66 10.13 10.06
N PHE A 120 -0.49 10.48 9.52
CA PHE A 120 0.43 11.38 10.22
C PHE A 120 -0.11 12.80 10.35
N GLY A 121 -0.97 13.24 9.42
CA GLY A 121 -1.70 14.50 9.56
C GLY A 121 -2.68 14.52 10.74
N LEU A 122 -3.22 13.37 11.17
CA LEU A 122 -4.10 13.33 12.35
C LEU A 122 -3.35 13.56 13.68
N LEU A 123 -2.02 13.48 13.65
CA LEU A 123 -1.16 13.72 14.81
C LEU A 123 -0.83 15.21 14.99
N TYR A 124 -1.22 16.04 14.02
CA TYR A 124 -0.91 17.46 14.00
C TYR A 124 -2.17 18.23 13.59
N THR A 125 -2.60 19.17 14.43
CA THR A 125 -3.78 20.02 14.18
C THR A 125 -3.39 21.47 14.11
#